data_AF-D4F2N4-F1
#
_entry.id   AF-D4F2N4-F1
#
_cell.length_a   1.000
_cell.length_b   1.000
_cell.length_c   1.000
_cell.angle_alpha   90.00
_cell.angle_beta   90.00
_cell.angle_gamma   90.00
#
_symmetry.space_group_name_H-M   'P 1'
#
loop_
_entity.id
_entity.type
_entity.pdbx_description
1 polymer ?
#
loop_
_entity_poly.entity_id
_entity_poly.type
_entity_poly.pdbx_seq_one_letter_code
_entity_poly.pdbx_strand_id
1 'polypeptide(L)'
;MLIPFFQQFWDMGAKDKAAGISPEEAKQRIKYYQSVEFLNSLKKTSLFAGREYADNDPIPAKEAKLFTDTISKVYFDGYEGKK
;
A
#
# COMPACT_ATOMS: atom_id res chain seq x y z
N MET A 1 -13.74 -0.16 -10.40
CA MET A 1 -12.52 0.49 -10.90
C MET A 1 -11.53 0.55 -9.75
N LEU A 2 -10.33 -0.04 -9.89
CA LEU A 2 -9.26 0.18 -8.92
C LEU A 2 -8.77 1.61 -9.09
N ILE A 3 -8.53 2.31 -7.98
CA ILE A 3 -7.93 3.65 -8.01
C ILE A 3 -6.50 3.47 -8.56
N PRO A 4 -6.00 4.33 -9.48
CA PRO A 4 -4.66 4.19 -10.05
C PRO A 4 -3.55 4.11 -8.99
N PHE A 5 -3.77 4.71 -7.82
CA PHE A 5 -2.89 4.57 -6.66
C PHE A 5 -2.81 3.14 -6.11
N PHE A 6 -3.92 2.39 -6.05
CA PHE A 6 -3.88 1.00 -5.58
C PHE A 6 -3.39 0.06 -6.69
N GLN A 7 -3.63 0.41 -7.96
CA GLN A 7 -3.23 -0.39 -9.11
C GLN A 7 -1.70 -0.65 -9.16
N GLN A 8 -0.88 0.34 -8.79
CA GLN A 8 0.57 0.17 -8.70
C GLN A 8 1.00 -0.90 -7.68
N PHE A 9 0.27 -1.08 -6.58
CA PHE A 9 0.57 -2.12 -5.59
C PHE A 9 0.18 -3.50 -6.10
N TRP A 10 -0.93 -3.61 -6.83
CA TRP A 10 -1.30 -4.85 -7.51
C TRP A 10 -0.24 -5.27 -8.52
N ASP A 11 0.21 -4.33 -9.35
CA ASP A 11 1.24 -4.58 -10.37
C ASP A 11 2.58 -4.95 -9.73
N MET A 12 2.96 -4.29 -8.62
CA MET A 12 4.12 -4.69 -7.81
C MET A 12 3.98 -6.10 -7.25
N GLY A 13 2.81 -6.48 -6.72
CA GLY A 13 2.57 -7.84 -6.23
C GLY A 13 2.71 -8.88 -7.33
N ALA A 14 2.09 -8.62 -8.49
CA ALA A 14 2.20 -9.50 -9.65
C ALA A 14 3.65 -9.62 -10.14
N LYS A 15 4.38 -8.52 -10.15
CA LYS A 15 5.80 -8.47 -10.52
C LYS A 15 6.68 -9.20 -9.52
N ASP A 16 6.41 -9.08 -8.23
CA ASP A 16 7.15 -9.79 -7.18
C ASP A 16 6.94 -11.30 -7.31
N LYS A 17 5.72 -11.78 -7.56
CA LYS A 17 5.48 -13.20 -7.88
C LYS A 17 6.21 -13.63 -9.14
N ALA A 18 6.16 -12.82 -10.20
CA ALA A 18 6.88 -13.10 -11.43
C ALA A 18 8.41 -13.13 -11.23
N ALA A 19 8.92 -12.34 -10.29
CA ALA A 19 10.33 -12.32 -9.88
C ALA A 19 10.71 -13.48 -8.95
N GLY A 20 9.76 -14.32 -8.52
CA GLY A 20 10.01 -15.43 -7.60
C GLY A 20 10.23 -14.99 -6.15
N ILE A 21 9.79 -13.79 -5.78
CA ILE A 21 9.81 -13.30 -4.39
C ILE A 21 9.02 -14.29 -3.53
N SER A 22 9.57 -14.64 -2.37
CA SER A 22 8.88 -15.54 -1.45
C SER A 22 7.71 -14.86 -0.74
N PRO A 23 6.67 -15.60 -0.33
CA PRO A 23 5.55 -15.03 0.42
C PRO A 23 5.99 -14.38 1.75
N GLU A 24 7.15 -14.76 2.29
CA GLU A 24 7.76 -14.13 3.47
C GLU A 24 8.26 -12.71 3.17
N GLU A 25 8.95 -12.51 2.05
CA GLU A 25 9.38 -11.19 1.58
C GLU A 25 8.18 -10.30 1.23
N ALA A 26 7.16 -10.87 0.58
CA ALA A 26 5.90 -10.21 0.30
C ALA A 26 5.24 -9.71 1.61
N LYS A 27 5.23 -10.54 2.66
CA LYS A 27 4.77 -10.15 4.01
C LYS A 27 5.63 -9.06 4.65
N GLN A 28 6.96 -9.06 4.43
CA GLN A 28 7.82 -7.98 4.90
C GLN A 28 7.49 -6.65 4.23
N ARG A 29 7.20 -6.65 2.92
CA ARG A 29 6.74 -5.45 2.20
C ARG A 29 5.39 -4.97 2.72
N ILE A 30 4.45 -5.89 2.96
CA ILE A 30 3.16 -5.56 3.61
C ILE A 30 3.37 -4.91 4.99
N LYS A 31 4.25 -5.47 5.82
CA LYS A 31 4.59 -4.87 7.12
C LYS A 31 5.18 -3.47 6.96
N TYR A 32 6.03 -3.26 5.96
CA TYR A 32 6.56 -1.94 5.64
C TYR A 32 5.44 -0.97 5.22
N TYR A 33 4.48 -1.41 4.41
CA TYR A 33 3.31 -0.60 4.05
C TYR A 33 2.43 -0.24 5.25
N GLN A 34 2.41 -1.08 6.29
CA GLN A 34 1.73 -0.80 7.56
C GLN A 34 2.53 0.10 8.51
N SER A 35 3.81 0.37 8.22
CA SER A 35 4.67 1.19 9.07
C SER A 35 4.32 2.67 8.96
N VAL A 36 4.50 3.37 10.09
CA VAL A 36 4.33 4.81 10.21
C VAL A 36 5.27 5.58 9.27
N GLU A 37 6.47 5.04 9.01
CA GLU A 37 7.39 5.60 8.01
C GLU A 37 6.81 5.63 6.59
N PHE A 38 6.18 4.54 6.17
CA PHE A 38 5.56 4.48 4.85
C PHE A 38 4.37 5.43 4.77
N LEU A 39 3.53 5.47 5.81
CA LEU A 39 2.44 6.44 5.92
C LEU A 39 2.94 7.90 5.87
N ASN A 40 4.06 8.20 6.52
CA ASN A 40 4.70 9.52 6.48
C ASN A 40 5.33 9.83 5.11
N SER A 41 5.89 8.82 4.44
CA SER A 41 6.44 8.99 3.08
C SER A 41 5.33 9.24 2.04
N LEU A 42 4.18 8.56 2.21
CA LEU A 42 2.98 8.79 1.41
C LEU A 42 2.42 10.20 1.61
N LYS A 43 2.38 10.70 2.87
CA LYS A 43 2.00 12.09 3.17
C LYS A 43 2.82 13.11 2.36
N LYS A 44 4.13 12.89 2.22
CA LYS A 44 5.04 13.80 1.49
C LYS A 44 4.90 13.73 -0.02
N THR A 45 4.54 12.56 -0.57
CA THR A 45 4.67 12.29 -2.01
C THR A 45 3.39 12.53 -2.80
N SER A 46 2.21 12.42 -2.19
CA SER A 46 0.96 12.61 -2.94
C SER A 46 -0.20 12.85 -2.00
N LEU A 47 -1.01 13.85 -2.32
CA LEU A 47 -2.37 14.02 -1.83
C LEU A 47 -3.04 12.65 -1.69
N PHE A 48 -3.16 12.19 -0.47
CA PHE A 48 -3.69 10.87 -0.18
C PHE A 48 -5.17 10.89 -0.57
N ALA A 49 -5.53 10.15 -1.61
CA ALA A 49 -6.86 10.20 -2.22
C ALA A 49 -7.35 11.62 -2.59
N GLY A 50 -6.44 12.52 -2.98
CA GLY A 50 -6.79 13.91 -3.31
C GLY A 50 -7.00 14.83 -2.09
N ARG A 51 -6.68 14.38 -0.87
CA ARG A 51 -6.65 15.23 0.31
C ARG A 51 -5.21 15.62 0.66
N GLU A 52 -4.99 16.92 0.75
CA GLU A 52 -3.83 17.49 1.43
C GLU A 52 -4.04 17.28 2.94
N TYR A 53 -3.28 16.35 3.51
CA TYR A 53 -3.15 16.28 4.96
C TYR A 53 -2.05 17.26 5.32
N ALA A 54 -2.41 18.41 5.90
CA ALA A 54 -1.44 19.39 6.38
C ALA A 54 -0.43 18.68 7.32
N ASP A 55 0.84 19.08 7.25
CA ASP A 55 1.99 18.47 7.94
C ASP A 55 1.76 18.23 9.45
N ASN A 56 0.81 18.93 10.07
CA ASN A 56 0.44 18.84 11.49
C ASN A 56 -0.80 17.97 11.81
N ASP A 57 -1.54 17.46 10.82
CA ASP A 57 -2.73 16.64 11.08
C ASP A 57 -2.36 15.14 11.04
N PRO A 58 -2.38 14.43 12.17
CA PRO A 58 -2.15 12.99 12.15
C PRO A 58 -3.28 12.33 11.36
N ILE A 59 -2.94 11.47 10.38
CA ILE A 59 -3.96 10.64 9.73
C ILE A 59 -4.63 9.85 10.86
N PRO A 60 -5.96 9.92 11.01
CA PRO A 60 -6.64 9.18 12.06
C PRO A 60 -6.29 7.70 11.91
N ALA A 61 -5.87 7.06 12.99
CA ALA A 61 -5.36 5.68 12.97
C ALA A 61 -6.31 4.69 12.28
N LYS A 62 -7.62 4.98 12.29
CA LYS A 62 -8.65 4.23 11.56
C LYS A 62 -8.50 4.31 10.04
N GLU A 63 -8.27 5.50 9.48
CA GLU A 63 -8.07 5.69 8.04
C GLU A 63 -6.72 5.12 7.59
N ALA A 64 -5.65 5.35 8.36
CA ALA A 64 -4.35 4.76 8.11
C ALA A 64 -4.42 3.22 8.09
N LYS A 65 -5.14 2.63 9.05
CA LYS A 65 -5.31 1.18 9.11
C LYS A 65 -6.12 0.65 7.94
N LEU A 66 -7.24 1.28 7.58
CA LEU A 66 -8.05 0.89 6.42
C LEU A 66 -7.24 0.96 5.11
N PHE A 67 -6.41 1.99 4.98
CA PHE A 67 -5.61 2.19 3.79
C PHE A 67 -4.49 1.17 3.65
N THR A 68 -3.74 0.94 4.72
CA THR A 68 -2.67 -0.06 4.73
C THR A 68 -3.23 -1.47 4.58
N ASP A 69 -4.41 -1.76 5.13
CA ASP A 69 -5.15 -3.00 4.88
C ASP A 69 -5.53 -3.14 3.40
N THR A 70 -6.02 -2.08 2.77
CA THR A 70 -6.36 -2.06 1.34
C THR A 70 -5.12 -2.25 0.46
N ILE A 71 -4.00 -1.57 0.75
CA ILE A 71 -2.73 -1.77 0.04
C ILE A 71 -2.28 -3.23 0.17
N SER A 72 -2.30 -3.76 1.39
CA SER A 72 -1.87 -5.13 1.68
C SER A 72 -2.70 -6.13 0.89
N LYS A 73 -4.01 -5.94 0.88
CA LYS A 73 -4.94 -6.79 0.14
C LYS A 73 -4.71 -6.70 -1.37
N VAL A 74 -4.62 -5.50 -1.92
CA VAL A 74 -4.43 -5.29 -3.37
C VAL A 74 -3.07 -5.83 -3.84
N TYR A 75 -2.01 -5.60 -3.07
CA TYR A 75 -0.70 -6.17 -3.31
C TYR A 75 -0.75 -7.70 -3.27
N PHE A 76 -1.43 -8.27 -2.28
CA PHE A 76 -1.56 -9.72 -2.16
C PHE A 76 -2.45 -10.32 -3.25
N ASP A 77 -3.51 -9.64 -3.69
CA ASP A 77 -4.33 -10.04 -4.83
C ASP A 77 -3.49 -10.06 -6.11
N GLY A 78 -2.67 -9.03 -6.34
CA GLY A 78 -1.72 -9.00 -7.46
C GLY A 78 -0.67 -10.10 -7.38
N TYR A 79 -0.12 -10.31 -6.19
CA TYR A 79 0.81 -11.40 -5.91
C TYR A 79 0.14 -12.76 -6.05
N GLU A 80 -1.13 -12.96 -5.74
CA GLU A 80 -1.80 -14.23 -5.99
C GLU A 80 -2.21 -14.38 -7.46
N GLY A 81 -2.31 -13.28 -8.21
CA GLY A 81 -2.90 -13.23 -9.54
C GLY A 81 -4.43 -13.22 -9.52
N LYS A 82 -5.02 -12.84 -8.39
CA LYS A 82 -6.47 -12.67 -8.22
C LYS A 82 -6.86 -11.27 -8.72
N LYS A 83 -7.95 -11.21 -9.48
CA LYS A 83 -8.42 -10.01 -10.20
C LYS A 83 -9.86 -9.70 -9.83
#